data_AF-S7PM57-F1
#
_entry.id   AF-S7PM57-F1
#
_cell.length_a   1.000
_cell.length_b   1.000
_cell.length_c   1.000
_cell.angle_alpha   90.00
_cell.angle_beta   90.00
_cell.angle_gamma   90.00
#
_symmetry.space_group_name_H-M   'P 1'
#
loop_
_entity.id
_entity.type
_entity.pdbx_description
1 polymer ?
#
loop_
_entity_poly.entity_id
_entity_poly.type
_entity_poly.pdbx_seq_one_letter_code
_entity_poly.pdbx_strand_id
1 'polypeptide(L)'
;MEEQEQEEEEQEWEQEGELEWEEQEWEEEEELKMEEQEQEEEEQEWEQEGELEWEEQEWEEEEELKMEEQEQEEEEQEWEQEGELEWEEQEWEEEEELKMEEQEQEEEEQEWEQEGELEWEEQEWEEEEELKMEEQEQEEEEQEWEQEGELEWEEQEWEEEEELKMEEQEQEEEEQEWEQEGELEWEEQEWEEEEELKMEEQEQEEEEQEWEQEGELEWEEQEWEEEEELKMEEQEQEEEEQEWEEEEELKMEEQEQEEEEQEWEEEEELKMEEQEQEEEEQEWEEEEELKMEEQEQEEEEQEWEDEGELEREEAEEQEVERQEQEEQRSFSQFLSQMLRLRHLRDLNMESPSFLRGRLDQMLRCLQTPLDKLSITHCQRLTHSDLTHLFQCPNLRQLKILDIFGISLAGFSPEPLRALLEAVAPTLQDLGLDNCGMADSQVEAIMPALSRCHQLSFFTISINNFSVATLEKLLRHTTGLHSLQLELYPVPLECYRTRGTVDQERVALIQAELTGILRELGQPRRILLATKHFRHREFYHVEFS
;
A
#
# COMPACT_ATOMS: atom_id res chain seq x y z
N MET A 1 -34.72 -101.71 -103.43
CA MET A 1 -36.14 -101.85 -103.05
C MET A 1 -36.20 -101.81 -101.54
N GLU A 2 -35.87 -102.89 -100.81
CA GLU A 2 -35.58 -102.79 -99.35
C GLU A 2 -34.51 -101.71 -99.06
N GLU A 3 -33.39 -101.71 -99.80
CA GLU A 3 -32.35 -100.65 -99.73
C GLU A 3 -32.81 -99.22 -100.10
N GLN A 4 -34.01 -99.03 -100.66
CA GLN A 4 -34.50 -97.70 -101.05
C GLN A 4 -35.60 -97.18 -100.12
N GLU A 5 -36.43 -98.08 -99.58
CA GLU A 5 -37.41 -97.71 -98.55
C GLU A 5 -36.70 -97.25 -97.27
N GLN A 6 -35.49 -97.78 -96.99
CA GLN A 6 -34.64 -97.29 -95.88
C GLN A 6 -33.98 -95.93 -96.17
N GLU A 7 -33.51 -95.66 -97.40
CA GLU A 7 -32.96 -94.33 -97.77
C GLU A 7 -34.04 -93.22 -97.73
N GLU A 8 -35.32 -93.55 -98.01
CA GLU A 8 -36.42 -92.59 -97.93
C GLU A 8 -36.90 -92.34 -96.48
N GLU A 9 -37.01 -93.37 -95.63
CA GLU A 9 -37.31 -93.18 -94.19
C GLU A 9 -36.21 -92.38 -93.46
N GLU A 10 -34.93 -92.67 -93.73
CA GLU A 10 -33.80 -92.00 -93.05
C GLU A 10 -33.76 -90.49 -93.40
N GLN A 11 -34.07 -90.11 -94.65
CA GLN A 11 -34.17 -88.71 -95.10
C GLN A 11 -35.42 -87.97 -94.58
N GLU A 12 -36.53 -88.66 -94.31
CA GLU A 12 -37.74 -88.03 -93.74
C GLU A 12 -37.52 -87.70 -92.25
N TRP A 13 -36.89 -88.61 -91.49
CA TRP A 13 -36.47 -88.36 -90.10
C TRP A 13 -35.37 -87.29 -89.96
N GLU A 14 -34.41 -87.22 -90.89
CA GLU A 14 -33.43 -86.13 -90.90
C GLU A 14 -34.10 -84.76 -91.12
N GLN A 15 -35.09 -84.66 -92.03
CA GLN A 15 -35.80 -83.39 -92.29
C GLN A 15 -36.79 -82.99 -91.18
N GLU A 16 -37.52 -83.92 -90.57
CA GLU A 16 -38.36 -83.58 -89.40
C GLU A 16 -37.47 -83.14 -88.22
N GLY A 17 -36.32 -83.78 -88.02
CA GLY A 17 -35.35 -83.41 -86.99
C GLY A 17 -34.64 -82.06 -87.23
N GLU A 18 -34.33 -81.71 -88.47
CA GLU A 18 -33.81 -80.37 -88.81
C GLU A 18 -34.88 -79.28 -88.57
N LEU A 19 -36.14 -79.53 -88.92
CA LEU A 19 -37.23 -78.54 -88.73
C LEU A 19 -37.61 -78.33 -87.26
N GLU A 20 -37.69 -79.39 -86.44
CA GLU A 20 -37.90 -79.23 -84.98
C GLU A 20 -36.73 -78.48 -84.32
N TRP A 21 -35.52 -78.55 -84.89
CA TRP A 21 -34.33 -77.85 -84.39
C TRP A 21 -34.31 -76.37 -84.82
N GLU A 22 -34.65 -76.04 -86.07
CA GLU A 22 -34.82 -74.65 -86.53
C GLU A 22 -35.96 -73.92 -85.79
N GLU A 23 -37.05 -74.61 -85.42
CA GLU A 23 -38.14 -74.00 -84.64
C GLU A 23 -37.71 -73.73 -83.19
N GLN A 24 -36.94 -74.62 -82.56
CA GLN A 24 -36.37 -74.42 -81.22
C GLN A 24 -35.28 -73.33 -81.18
N GLU A 25 -34.35 -73.29 -82.15
CA GLU A 25 -33.33 -72.24 -82.23
C GLU A 25 -33.99 -70.85 -82.40
N TRP A 26 -35.11 -70.76 -83.12
CA TRP A 26 -35.85 -69.50 -83.27
C TRP A 26 -36.63 -69.08 -82.01
N GLU A 27 -37.26 -70.01 -81.29
CA GLU A 27 -37.91 -69.69 -80.01
C GLU A 27 -36.89 -69.24 -78.95
N GLU A 28 -35.72 -69.91 -78.85
CA GLU A 28 -34.61 -69.46 -77.99
C GLU A 28 -34.06 -68.08 -78.40
N GLU A 29 -33.95 -67.78 -79.71
CA GLU A 29 -33.47 -66.47 -80.19
C GLU A 29 -34.46 -65.32 -79.90
N GLU A 30 -35.78 -65.57 -79.84
CA GLU A 30 -36.76 -64.53 -79.48
C GLU A 30 -36.96 -64.38 -77.96
N GLU A 31 -36.83 -65.45 -77.17
CA GLU A 31 -36.82 -65.37 -75.69
C GLU A 31 -35.63 -64.53 -75.20
N LEU A 32 -34.43 -64.77 -75.74
CA LEU A 32 -33.23 -63.98 -75.44
C LEU A 32 -33.37 -62.48 -75.80
N LYS A 33 -34.09 -62.13 -76.88
CA LYS A 33 -34.34 -60.71 -77.22
C LYS A 33 -35.30 -60.03 -76.24
N MET A 34 -36.24 -60.76 -75.66
CA MET A 34 -37.11 -60.23 -74.63
C MET A 34 -36.35 -60.04 -73.31
N GLU A 35 -35.51 -61.00 -72.92
CA GLU A 35 -34.61 -60.84 -71.75
C GLU A 35 -33.62 -59.68 -71.93
N GLU A 36 -33.07 -59.47 -73.15
CA GLU A 36 -32.18 -58.34 -73.46
C GLU A 36 -32.93 -56.99 -73.41
N GLN A 37 -34.18 -56.93 -73.90
CA GLN A 37 -35.00 -55.71 -73.82
C GLN A 37 -35.46 -55.40 -72.38
N GLU A 38 -35.87 -56.40 -71.58
CA GLU A 38 -36.24 -56.17 -70.17
C GLU A 38 -35.01 -55.66 -69.36
N GLN A 39 -33.80 -56.14 -69.67
CA GLN A 39 -32.56 -55.60 -69.08
C GLN A 39 -32.24 -54.16 -69.54
N GLU A 40 -32.41 -53.81 -70.82
CA GLU A 40 -32.24 -52.42 -71.29
C GLU A 40 -33.30 -51.48 -70.66
N GLU A 41 -34.52 -51.95 -70.37
CA GLU A 41 -35.55 -51.16 -69.69
C GLU A 41 -35.29 -51.01 -68.18
N GLU A 42 -34.84 -52.05 -67.47
CA GLU A 42 -34.41 -51.95 -66.05
C GLU A 42 -33.17 -51.05 -65.87
N GLU A 43 -32.17 -51.11 -66.76
CA GLU A 43 -30.98 -50.24 -66.69
C GLU A 43 -31.35 -48.75 -66.89
N GLN A 44 -32.28 -48.45 -67.80
CA GLN A 44 -32.80 -47.10 -68.00
C GLN A 44 -33.67 -46.59 -66.84
N GLU A 45 -34.39 -47.45 -66.12
CA GLU A 45 -35.14 -47.05 -64.91
C GLU A 45 -34.15 -46.73 -63.77
N TRP A 46 -33.11 -47.55 -63.57
CA TRP A 46 -32.04 -47.28 -62.60
C TRP A 46 -31.22 -46.02 -62.89
N GLU A 47 -30.89 -45.72 -64.16
CA GLU A 47 -30.21 -44.47 -64.51
C GLU A 47 -31.09 -43.25 -64.18
N GLN A 48 -32.41 -43.31 -64.43
CA GLN A 48 -33.34 -42.21 -64.12
C GLN A 48 -33.62 -42.05 -62.63
N GLU A 49 -33.75 -43.13 -61.85
CA GLU A 49 -33.85 -43.02 -60.39
C GLU A 49 -32.57 -42.43 -59.79
N GLY A 50 -31.40 -42.80 -60.32
CA GLY A 50 -30.10 -42.24 -59.90
C GLY A 50 -29.88 -40.77 -60.29
N GLU A 51 -30.36 -40.32 -61.45
CA GLU A 51 -30.35 -38.89 -61.81
C GLU A 51 -31.29 -38.07 -60.90
N LEU A 52 -32.47 -38.60 -60.55
CA LEU A 52 -33.42 -37.92 -59.66
C LEU A 52 -32.96 -37.86 -58.20
N GLU A 53 -32.36 -38.94 -57.67
CA GLU A 53 -31.76 -38.94 -56.32
C GLU A 53 -30.60 -37.94 -56.24
N TRP A 54 -29.88 -37.72 -57.34
CA TRP A 54 -28.81 -36.73 -57.42
C TRP A 54 -29.33 -35.28 -57.53
N GLU A 55 -30.37 -35.02 -58.32
CA GLU A 55 -31.03 -33.69 -58.37
C GLU A 55 -31.71 -33.32 -57.02
N GLU A 56 -32.24 -34.31 -56.27
CA GLU A 56 -32.80 -34.07 -54.93
C GLU A 56 -31.69 -33.70 -53.92
N GLN A 57 -30.54 -34.39 -53.95
CA GLN A 57 -29.39 -34.07 -53.10
C GLN A 57 -28.73 -32.72 -53.44
N GLU A 58 -28.54 -32.37 -54.72
CA GLU A 58 -28.00 -31.06 -55.11
C GLU A 58 -28.94 -29.92 -54.67
N TRP A 59 -30.26 -30.15 -54.64
CA TRP A 59 -31.22 -29.16 -54.14
C TRP A 59 -31.25 -29.05 -52.61
N GLU A 60 -31.15 -30.15 -51.87
CA GLU A 60 -31.02 -30.10 -50.40
C GLU A 60 -29.72 -29.38 -49.97
N GLU A 61 -28.58 -29.66 -50.62
CA GLU A 61 -27.32 -28.91 -50.38
C GLU A 61 -27.46 -27.42 -50.74
N GLU A 62 -28.17 -27.05 -51.81
CA GLU A 62 -28.38 -25.64 -52.18
C GLU A 62 -29.29 -24.88 -51.19
N GLU A 63 -30.25 -25.53 -50.53
CA GLU A 63 -31.09 -24.88 -49.51
C GLU A 63 -30.43 -24.86 -48.11
N GLU A 64 -29.64 -25.88 -47.75
CA GLU A 64 -28.84 -25.88 -46.50
C GLU A 64 -27.83 -24.70 -46.51
N LEU A 65 -27.11 -24.51 -47.62
CA LEU A 65 -26.19 -23.38 -47.80
C LEU A 65 -26.88 -22.00 -47.74
N LYS A 66 -28.15 -21.88 -48.15
CA LYS A 66 -28.92 -20.62 -48.02
C LYS A 66 -29.31 -20.33 -46.58
N MET A 67 -29.58 -21.36 -45.78
CA MET A 67 -29.85 -21.19 -44.35
C MET A 67 -28.56 -20.82 -43.61
N GLU A 68 -27.43 -21.46 -43.90
CA GLU A 68 -26.12 -21.06 -43.36
C GLU A 68 -25.74 -19.62 -43.76
N GLU A 69 -26.00 -19.18 -44.99
CA GLU A 69 -25.72 -17.80 -45.44
C GLU A 69 -26.65 -16.79 -44.73
N GLN A 70 -27.92 -17.12 -44.49
CA GLN A 70 -28.84 -16.25 -43.75
C GLN A 70 -28.51 -16.18 -42.24
N GLU A 71 -28.17 -17.30 -41.61
CA GLU A 71 -27.76 -17.31 -40.19
C GLU A 71 -26.48 -16.46 -39.98
N GLN A 72 -25.53 -16.50 -40.93
CA GLN A 72 -24.36 -15.61 -40.92
C GLN A 72 -24.71 -14.13 -41.14
N GLU A 73 -25.65 -13.79 -42.04
CA GLU A 73 -26.12 -12.39 -42.19
C GLU A 73 -26.87 -11.89 -40.93
N GLU A 74 -27.55 -12.77 -40.18
CA GLU A 74 -28.23 -12.40 -38.92
C GLU A 74 -27.23 -12.27 -37.75
N GLU A 75 -26.24 -13.16 -37.62
CA GLU A 75 -25.14 -13.03 -36.64
C GLU A 75 -24.29 -11.77 -36.86
N GLU A 76 -23.93 -11.43 -38.12
CA GLU A 76 -23.16 -10.21 -38.42
C GLU A 76 -23.95 -8.93 -38.05
N GLN A 77 -25.27 -8.93 -38.22
CA GLN A 77 -26.14 -7.80 -37.83
C GLN A 77 -26.36 -7.69 -36.32
N GLU A 78 -26.39 -8.80 -35.57
CA GLU A 78 -26.45 -8.77 -34.10
C GLU A 78 -25.11 -8.24 -33.55
N TRP A 79 -23.98 -8.72 -34.08
CA TRP A 79 -22.64 -8.28 -33.70
C TRP A 79 -22.34 -6.80 -34.03
N GLU A 80 -22.81 -6.29 -35.17
CA GLU A 80 -22.73 -4.84 -35.47
C GLU A 80 -23.54 -3.99 -34.47
N GLN A 81 -24.71 -4.47 -34.01
CA GLN A 81 -25.55 -3.74 -33.05
C GLN A 81 -25.03 -3.79 -31.61
N GLU A 82 -24.53 -4.95 -31.16
CA GLU A 82 -23.82 -5.05 -29.87
C GLU A 82 -22.57 -4.17 -29.88
N GLY A 83 -21.83 -4.14 -30.99
CA GLY A 83 -20.66 -3.27 -31.17
C GLY A 83 -20.96 -1.77 -31.20
N GLU A 84 -22.11 -1.33 -31.73
CA GLU A 84 -22.54 0.08 -31.63
C GLU A 84 -22.96 0.43 -30.19
N LEU A 85 -23.63 -0.47 -29.46
CA LEU A 85 -24.05 -0.24 -28.07
C LEU A 85 -22.87 -0.24 -27.08
N GLU A 86 -21.93 -1.18 -27.20
CA GLU A 86 -20.70 -1.20 -26.39
C GLU A 86 -19.85 0.07 -26.64
N TRP A 87 -19.95 0.68 -27.82
CA TRP A 87 -19.27 1.94 -28.15
C TRP A 87 -19.96 3.18 -27.57
N GLU A 88 -21.29 3.24 -27.55
CA GLU A 88 -22.03 4.31 -26.84
C GLU A 88 -21.88 4.21 -25.32
N GLU A 89 -21.73 3.00 -24.76
CA GLU A 89 -21.45 2.78 -23.33
C GLU A 89 -20.00 3.21 -22.99
N GLN A 90 -19.00 2.81 -23.79
CA GLN A 90 -17.60 3.24 -23.62
C GLN A 90 -17.40 4.75 -23.81
N GLU A 91 -18.07 5.41 -24.78
CA GLU A 91 -17.97 6.88 -24.92
C GLU A 91 -18.59 7.61 -23.71
N TRP A 92 -19.57 7.01 -23.03
CA TRP A 92 -20.15 7.57 -21.79
C TRP A 92 -19.27 7.30 -20.55
N GLU A 93 -18.70 6.10 -20.41
CA GLU A 93 -17.78 5.78 -19.32
C GLU A 93 -16.48 6.60 -19.43
N GLU A 94 -15.88 6.75 -20.63
CA GLU A 94 -14.76 7.68 -20.86
C GLU A 94 -15.13 9.13 -20.50
N GLU A 95 -16.37 9.59 -20.76
CA GLU A 95 -16.80 10.94 -20.40
C GLU A 95 -16.97 11.13 -18.87
N GLU A 96 -17.35 10.10 -18.10
CA GLU A 96 -17.46 10.19 -16.63
C GLU A 96 -16.11 9.94 -15.92
N GLU A 97 -15.27 9.02 -16.42
CA GLU A 97 -13.89 8.81 -15.93
C GLU A 97 -13.06 10.10 -16.07
N LEU A 98 -13.11 10.76 -17.23
CA LEU A 98 -12.43 12.05 -17.44
C LEU A 98 -12.95 13.17 -16.51
N LYS A 99 -14.22 13.12 -16.07
CA LYS A 99 -14.75 14.08 -15.07
C LYS A 99 -14.21 13.78 -13.67
N MET A 100 -14.04 12.50 -13.32
CA MET A 100 -13.42 12.11 -12.05
C MET A 100 -11.92 12.44 -12.07
N GLU A 101 -11.18 12.16 -13.16
CA GLU A 101 -9.79 12.58 -13.30
C GLU A 101 -9.63 14.12 -13.26
N GLU A 102 -10.53 14.89 -13.88
CA GLU A 102 -10.49 16.37 -13.83
C GLU A 102 -10.81 16.88 -12.41
N GLN A 103 -11.75 16.24 -11.69
CA GLN A 103 -12.04 16.59 -10.29
C GLN A 103 -10.92 16.19 -9.33
N GLU A 104 -10.35 14.99 -9.45
CA GLU A 104 -9.20 14.57 -8.63
C GLU A 104 -7.97 15.45 -8.90
N GLN A 105 -7.76 15.92 -10.13
CA GLN A 105 -6.73 16.92 -10.44
C GLN A 105 -7.04 18.31 -9.86
N GLU A 106 -8.29 18.78 -9.88
CA GLU A 106 -8.68 20.03 -9.19
C GLU A 106 -8.54 19.90 -7.66
N GLU A 107 -8.77 18.71 -7.08
CA GLU A 107 -8.61 18.45 -5.64
C GLU A 107 -7.13 18.29 -5.26
N GLU A 108 -6.30 17.54 -6.02
CA GLU A 108 -4.84 17.49 -5.82
C GLU A 108 -4.17 18.86 -6.02
N GLU A 109 -4.58 19.67 -7.00
CA GLU A 109 -4.03 21.03 -7.18
C GLU A 109 -4.45 21.96 -6.01
N GLN A 110 -5.67 21.82 -5.47
CA GLN A 110 -6.11 22.56 -4.28
C GLN A 110 -5.44 22.10 -2.99
N GLU A 111 -5.16 20.80 -2.80
CA GLU A 111 -4.36 20.31 -1.68
C GLU A 111 -2.91 20.75 -1.82
N TRP A 112 -2.33 20.74 -3.03
CA TRP A 112 -0.96 21.20 -3.28
C TRP A 112 -0.80 22.72 -3.11
N GLU A 113 -1.77 23.53 -3.53
CA GLU A 113 -1.78 24.98 -3.23
C GLU A 113 -1.91 25.22 -1.71
N GLN A 114 -2.73 24.46 -0.97
CA GLN A 114 -2.88 24.61 0.48
C GLN A 114 -1.67 24.11 1.28
N GLU A 115 -1.09 22.95 0.95
CA GLU A 115 0.18 22.50 1.55
C GLU A 115 1.31 23.49 1.22
N GLY A 116 1.33 24.03 0.00
CA GLY A 116 2.29 25.05 -0.42
C GLY A 116 2.15 26.39 0.31
N GLU A 117 0.92 26.88 0.54
CA GLU A 117 0.67 28.07 1.36
C GLU A 117 1.02 27.81 2.83
N LEU A 118 0.70 26.63 3.40
CA LEU A 118 1.04 26.28 4.78
C LEU A 118 2.56 26.09 5.00
N GLU A 119 3.29 25.43 4.08
CA GLU A 119 4.75 25.32 4.16
C GLU A 119 5.42 26.71 4.02
N TRP A 120 4.81 27.62 3.25
CA TRP A 120 5.30 28.99 3.11
C TRP A 120 5.01 29.85 4.34
N GLU A 121 3.82 29.73 4.97
CA GLU A 121 3.52 30.35 6.26
C GLU A 121 4.38 29.79 7.39
N GLU A 122 4.70 28.49 7.41
CA GLU A 122 5.61 27.89 8.40
C GLU A 122 7.04 28.42 8.21
N GLN A 123 7.53 28.54 6.97
CA GLN A 123 8.86 29.12 6.69
C GLN A 123 8.93 30.63 6.97
N GLU A 124 7.92 31.43 6.61
CA GLU A 124 7.87 32.87 6.95
C GLU A 124 7.81 33.06 8.48
N TRP A 125 7.11 32.17 9.21
CA TRP A 125 7.06 32.22 10.68
C TRP A 125 8.38 31.79 11.34
N GLU A 126 9.06 30.74 10.86
CA GLU A 126 10.40 30.37 11.35
C GLU A 126 11.42 31.49 11.08
N GLU A 127 11.43 32.11 9.90
CA GLU A 127 12.28 33.27 9.61
C GLU A 127 11.91 34.49 10.49
N GLU A 128 10.63 34.76 10.76
CA GLU A 128 10.21 35.87 11.64
C GLU A 128 10.58 35.63 13.11
N GLU A 129 10.61 34.39 13.61
CA GLU A 129 11.06 34.09 14.98
C GLU A 129 12.59 34.04 15.09
N GLU A 130 13.32 33.57 14.06
CA GLU A 130 14.81 33.66 14.03
C GLU A 130 15.25 35.13 14.03
N LEU A 131 14.63 35.99 13.21
CA LEU A 131 14.91 37.43 13.19
C LEU A 131 14.55 38.14 14.51
N LYS A 132 13.49 37.72 15.22
CA LYS A 132 13.19 38.25 16.56
C LYS A 132 14.25 37.86 17.59
N MET A 133 14.80 36.65 17.50
CA MET A 133 15.90 36.22 18.37
C MET A 133 17.19 36.98 18.05
N GLU A 134 17.53 37.20 16.78
CA GLU A 134 18.67 38.05 16.40
C GLU A 134 18.47 39.52 16.81
N GLU A 135 17.26 40.08 16.72
CA GLU A 135 16.95 41.46 17.16
C GLU A 135 17.02 41.57 18.69
N GLN A 136 16.51 40.58 19.44
CA GLN A 136 16.64 40.55 20.90
C GLN A 136 18.10 40.37 21.36
N GLU A 137 18.89 39.50 20.72
CA GLU A 137 20.32 39.34 21.05
C GLU A 137 21.09 40.64 20.78
N GLN A 138 20.74 41.40 19.73
CA GLN A 138 21.29 42.73 19.47
C GLN A 138 20.80 43.81 20.47
N GLU A 139 19.53 43.81 20.88
CA GLU A 139 19.04 44.71 21.94
C GLU A 139 19.69 44.39 23.30
N GLU A 140 20.00 43.12 23.59
CA GLU A 140 20.72 42.71 24.80
C GLU A 140 22.22 43.09 24.72
N GLU A 141 22.91 42.89 23.59
CA GLU A 141 24.29 43.39 23.39
C GLU A 141 24.37 44.93 23.45
N GLU A 142 23.43 45.67 22.86
CA GLU A 142 23.41 47.15 22.93
C GLU A 142 23.11 47.64 24.35
N GLN A 143 22.23 46.97 25.10
CA GLN A 143 21.98 47.27 26.52
C GLN A 143 23.16 46.93 27.44
N GLU A 144 23.90 45.83 27.20
CA GLU A 144 25.15 45.57 27.93
C GLU A 144 26.20 46.64 27.60
N TRP A 145 26.32 47.07 26.34
CA TRP A 145 27.28 48.09 25.92
C TRP A 145 26.94 49.50 26.43
N GLU A 146 25.65 49.89 26.44
CA GLU A 146 25.22 51.14 27.08
C GLU A 146 25.47 51.11 28.59
N GLN A 147 25.24 49.98 29.28
CA GLN A 147 25.54 49.84 30.71
C GLN A 147 27.04 49.86 31.02
N GLU A 148 27.90 49.20 30.23
CA GLU A 148 29.36 49.35 30.37
C GLU A 148 29.79 50.81 30.15
N GLY A 149 29.18 51.51 29.17
CA GLY A 149 29.43 52.92 28.89
C GLY A 149 28.96 53.88 29.99
N GLU A 150 27.78 53.67 30.58
CA GLU A 150 27.31 54.44 31.73
C GLU A 150 28.19 54.20 32.97
N LEU A 151 28.63 52.96 33.23
CA LEU A 151 29.55 52.64 34.32
C LEU A 151 30.95 53.23 34.12
N GLU A 152 31.50 53.23 32.90
CA GLU A 152 32.77 53.90 32.59
C GLU A 152 32.65 55.43 32.76
N TRP A 153 31.45 56.00 32.55
CA TRP A 153 31.17 57.42 32.74
C TRP A 153 30.96 57.80 34.21
N GLU A 154 30.24 56.98 35.00
CA GLU A 154 30.13 57.16 36.46
C GLU A 154 31.49 56.99 37.16
N GLU A 155 32.34 56.05 36.73
CA GLU A 155 33.71 55.91 37.26
C GLU A 155 34.55 57.16 36.96
N GLN A 156 34.43 57.75 35.76
CA GLN A 156 35.11 59.00 35.40
C GLN A 156 34.57 60.24 36.12
N GLU A 157 33.24 60.39 36.27
CA GLU A 157 32.66 61.51 37.04
C GLU A 157 33.04 61.40 38.52
N TRP A 158 33.12 60.17 39.07
CA TRP A 158 33.58 59.96 40.45
C TRP A 158 35.08 60.22 40.64
N GLU A 159 35.95 59.81 39.69
CA GLU A 159 37.37 60.18 39.73
C GLU A 159 37.57 61.70 39.61
N GLU A 160 36.84 62.41 38.74
CA GLU A 160 36.87 63.88 38.67
C GLU A 160 36.32 64.53 39.96
N GLU A 161 35.26 64.01 40.57
CA GLU A 161 34.72 64.54 41.82
C GLU A 161 35.67 64.33 43.01
N GLU A 162 36.39 63.21 43.09
CA GLU A 162 37.40 62.96 44.13
C GLU A 162 38.71 63.74 43.86
N GLU A 163 39.13 63.97 42.62
CA GLU A 163 40.24 64.89 42.31
C GLU A 163 39.86 66.33 42.70
N LEU A 164 38.64 66.78 42.39
CA LEU A 164 38.14 68.09 42.82
C LEU A 164 38.00 68.22 44.34
N LYS A 165 37.55 67.17 45.06
CA LYS A 165 37.55 67.16 46.54
C LYS A 165 38.97 67.23 47.11
N MET A 166 39.97 66.61 46.47
CA MET A 166 41.37 66.75 46.89
C MET A 166 41.93 68.13 46.56
N GLU A 167 41.60 68.76 45.42
CA GLU A 167 41.97 70.16 45.14
C GLU A 167 41.25 71.14 46.09
N GLU A 168 40.00 70.90 46.46
CA GLU A 168 39.26 71.70 47.45
C GLU A 168 39.83 71.49 48.85
N GLN A 169 40.19 70.27 49.25
CA GLN A 169 40.86 70.01 50.52
C GLN A 169 42.29 70.58 50.55
N GLU A 170 43.08 70.54 49.47
CA GLU A 170 44.40 71.18 49.42
C GLU A 170 44.26 72.72 49.50
N GLN A 171 43.19 73.30 48.94
CA GLN A 171 42.85 74.71 49.11
C GLN A 171 42.34 75.04 50.52
N GLU A 172 41.52 74.19 51.16
CA GLU A 172 41.13 74.35 52.57
C GLU A 172 42.34 74.16 53.50
N GLU A 173 43.31 73.31 53.19
CA GLU A 173 44.55 73.16 53.97
C GLU A 173 45.51 74.35 53.75
N GLU A 174 45.63 74.91 52.53
CA GLU A 174 46.34 76.19 52.31
C GLU A 174 45.63 77.37 52.99
N GLU A 175 44.29 77.45 52.96
CA GLU A 175 43.52 78.51 53.62
C GLU A 175 43.56 78.35 55.15
N GLN A 176 43.51 77.13 55.69
CA GLN A 176 43.71 76.86 57.13
C GLN A 176 45.16 77.06 57.60
N GLU A 177 46.18 76.88 56.76
CA GLU A 177 47.57 77.28 57.09
C GLU A 177 47.70 78.81 57.10
N TRP A 178 47.02 79.51 56.17
CA TRP A 178 46.90 80.98 56.16
C TRP A 178 46.14 81.53 57.37
N GLU A 179 45.01 80.93 57.73
CA GLU A 179 44.22 81.32 58.90
C GLU A 179 44.99 80.99 60.19
N GLN A 180 45.73 79.88 60.27
CA GLN A 180 46.60 79.62 61.42
C GLN A 180 47.82 80.56 61.51
N GLU A 181 48.44 81.00 60.41
CA GLU A 181 49.41 82.11 60.46
C GLU A 181 48.76 83.44 60.90
N GLY A 182 47.45 83.63 60.66
CA GLY A 182 46.67 84.80 61.09
C GLY A 182 46.23 84.76 62.56
N GLU A 183 45.66 83.64 63.03
CA GLU A 183 45.14 83.47 64.39
C GLU A 183 46.25 83.32 65.43
N LEU A 184 47.45 82.88 65.03
CA LEU A 184 48.66 83.00 65.86
C LEU A 184 49.06 84.46 66.17
N GLU A 185 48.42 85.47 65.57
CA GLU A 185 48.52 86.87 65.98
C GLU A 185 47.34 87.35 66.87
N TRP A 186 46.28 86.56 67.11
CA TRP A 186 45.00 87.09 67.62
C TRP A 186 44.20 86.42 68.75
N GLU A 187 44.55 85.27 69.34
CA GLU A 187 43.85 84.84 70.59
C GLU A 187 44.73 84.36 71.76
N GLU A 188 45.43 85.33 72.35
CA GLU A 188 45.77 85.33 73.78
C GLU A 188 44.52 85.73 74.61
N GLN A 189 44.06 84.87 75.53
CA GLN A 189 42.81 84.99 76.36
C GLN A 189 41.55 84.53 75.60
N GLU A 190 40.51 83.89 76.15
CA GLU A 190 40.06 83.51 77.52
C GLU A 190 39.52 82.05 77.44
N TRP A 191 40.01 81.04 78.15
CA TRP A 191 39.86 80.70 79.57
C TRP A 191 38.43 80.45 80.12
N GLU A 192 38.16 79.16 80.37
CA GLU A 192 37.42 78.59 81.51
C GLU A 192 35.87 78.58 81.52
N GLU A 193 35.34 77.72 82.40
CA GLU A 193 33.94 77.54 82.83
C GLU A 193 32.94 76.99 81.75
N GLU A 194 32.05 76.04 82.05
CA GLU A 194 31.87 75.23 83.26
C GLU A 194 31.20 73.87 82.97
N GLU A 195 30.86 73.13 84.04
CA GLU A 195 29.94 71.99 84.02
C GLU A 195 28.52 72.43 83.53
N GLU A 196 27.54 71.55 83.31
CA GLU A 196 26.78 70.89 84.37
C GLU A 196 25.86 69.77 83.85
N LEU A 197 25.52 68.84 84.76
CA LEU A 197 24.27 68.05 84.86
C LEU A 197 23.71 67.35 83.59
N LYS A 198 23.69 66.01 83.47
CA LYS A 198 23.03 64.96 84.31
C LYS A 198 21.49 64.98 84.34
N MET A 199 20.94 63.76 84.41
CA MET A 199 19.55 63.38 84.73
C MET A 199 18.54 63.67 83.59
N GLU A 200 17.41 62.97 83.46
CA GLU A 200 16.81 61.86 84.25
C GLU A 200 16.86 60.52 83.45
N GLU A 201 17.01 59.34 84.09
CA GLU A 201 15.92 58.41 84.53
C GLU A 201 15.16 57.80 83.31
N GLN A 202 15.22 56.50 82.97
CA GLN A 202 14.67 55.31 83.68
C GLN A 202 13.16 55.47 84.01
N GLU A 203 12.30 54.44 83.97
CA GLU A 203 12.48 52.99 84.12
C GLU A 203 11.24 52.20 83.60
N GLN A 204 11.32 50.85 83.58
CA GLN A 204 10.23 49.84 83.49
C GLN A 204 9.53 49.68 82.10
N GLU A 205 9.29 48.49 81.51
CA GLU A 205 8.92 47.11 81.98
C GLU A 205 7.44 47.01 82.46
N GLU A 206 6.65 45.93 82.30
CA GLU A 206 6.54 44.77 81.38
C GLU A 206 5.16 44.05 81.66
N GLU A 207 4.86 42.92 81.00
CA GLU A 207 3.83 41.88 81.35
C GLU A 207 2.29 42.09 81.14
N GLU A 208 1.53 40.98 81.32
CA GLU A 208 0.05 40.73 81.35
C GLU A 208 -0.73 40.60 80.00
N GLN A 209 -1.71 39.68 79.77
CA GLN A 209 -2.07 38.36 80.38
C GLN A 209 -3.08 37.55 79.49
N GLU A 210 -3.71 36.48 80.03
CA GLU A 210 -4.50 35.37 79.40
C GLU A 210 -5.96 35.70 78.93
N TRP A 211 -6.73 34.72 78.39
CA TRP A 211 -8.05 34.20 78.90
C TRP A 211 -8.79 33.18 77.97
N GLU A 212 -9.87 32.52 78.47
CA GLU A 212 -10.49 31.27 77.93
C GLU A 212 -12.06 31.20 77.88
N GLN A 213 -12.60 30.13 77.22
CA GLN A 213 -13.78 29.26 77.56
C GLN A 213 -15.29 29.55 77.22
N GLU A 214 -15.95 28.48 76.73
CA GLU A 214 -17.30 27.84 76.98
C GLU A 214 -18.70 28.56 77.05
N GLY A 215 -19.78 27.77 76.82
CA GLY A 215 -21.19 28.04 77.27
C GLY A 215 -22.35 27.26 76.57
N GLU A 216 -23.31 26.68 77.33
CA GLU A 216 -24.47 25.85 76.85
C GLU A 216 -25.85 26.17 77.54
N LEU A 217 -26.94 25.50 77.10
CA LEU A 217 -28.18 25.01 77.83
C LEU A 217 -29.61 25.62 77.63
N GLU A 218 -30.54 24.74 77.16
CA GLU A 218 -31.90 24.30 77.64
C GLU A 218 -33.09 25.22 78.05
N TRP A 219 -34.36 24.72 77.90
CA TRP A 219 -35.33 24.30 78.99
C TRP A 219 -36.74 23.84 78.48
N GLU A 220 -37.63 23.37 79.39
CA GLU A 220 -38.77 22.40 79.21
C GLU A 220 -40.26 22.92 79.28
N GLU A 221 -41.25 22.00 79.16
CA GLU A 221 -42.57 21.77 79.89
C GLU A 221 -43.31 20.58 79.17
N GLN A 222 -44.29 19.74 79.62
CA GLN A 222 -45.11 19.31 80.82
C GLN A 222 -45.85 17.96 80.39
N GLU A 223 -46.64 17.13 81.11
CA GLU A 223 -46.83 16.62 82.51
C GLU A 223 -48.04 15.58 82.53
N TRP A 224 -48.35 14.84 83.62
CA TRP A 224 -49.57 13.98 83.94
C TRP A 224 -49.79 12.55 83.34
N GLU A 225 -50.38 11.52 84.01
CA GLU A 225 -50.45 11.07 85.44
C GLU A 225 -51.15 9.66 85.64
N GLU A 226 -50.74 8.87 86.66
CA GLU A 226 -51.41 7.83 87.53
C GLU A 226 -52.47 6.77 87.00
N GLU A 227 -52.86 5.63 87.64
CA GLU A 227 -52.66 4.98 88.97
C GLU A 227 -52.98 3.42 88.99
N GLU A 228 -52.75 2.74 90.15
CA GLU A 228 -53.37 1.48 90.70
C GLU A 228 -53.29 0.08 89.98
N GLU A 229 -53.50 -1.09 90.64
CA GLU A 229 -53.10 -1.61 91.98
C GLU A 229 -53.21 -3.18 92.02
N LEU A 230 -52.94 -3.81 93.18
CA LEU A 230 -52.78 -5.26 93.42
C LEU A 230 -54.06 -6.05 93.75
N LYS A 231 -54.07 -7.37 93.48
CA LYS A 231 -54.52 -8.48 94.37
C LYS A 231 -54.09 -9.84 93.79
N MET A 232 -53.32 -10.68 94.50
CA MET A 232 -53.69 -11.57 95.62
C MET A 232 -54.59 -12.73 95.13
N GLU A 233 -54.08 -13.96 95.07
CA GLU A 233 -54.03 -14.94 96.18
C GLU A 233 -55.42 -15.35 96.71
N GLU A 234 -55.87 -16.57 96.42
CA GLU A 234 -56.16 -17.59 97.43
C GLU A 234 -56.23 -19.01 96.79
N GLN A 235 -56.04 -20.06 97.61
CA GLN A 235 -56.26 -21.49 97.35
C GLN A 235 -55.24 -22.25 96.48
N GLU A 236 -54.06 -22.48 97.08
CA GLU A 236 -53.33 -23.76 96.95
C GLU A 236 -54.18 -24.97 97.39
N GLN A 237 -53.87 -26.15 96.83
CA GLN A 237 -54.13 -27.50 97.39
C GLN A 237 -55.59 -27.98 97.57
N GLU A 238 -56.22 -28.46 96.48
CA GLU A 238 -57.11 -29.65 96.55
C GLU A 238 -57.17 -30.52 95.25
N GLU A 239 -56.11 -30.55 94.41
CA GLU A 239 -56.13 -31.33 93.13
C GLU A 239 -54.84 -32.11 92.77
N GLU A 240 -53.80 -32.08 93.62
CA GLU A 240 -52.46 -32.72 93.45
C GLU A 240 -52.47 -34.29 93.45
N GLU A 241 -53.64 -34.92 93.30
CA GLU A 241 -53.83 -36.39 93.19
C GLU A 241 -54.77 -36.76 92.02
N GLN A 242 -54.96 -35.86 91.03
CA GLN A 242 -55.52 -36.19 89.71
C GLN A 242 -54.57 -35.83 88.55
N GLU A 243 -53.74 -34.79 88.70
CA GLU A 243 -52.75 -34.38 87.68
C GLU A 243 -51.86 -35.55 87.23
N TRP A 244 -51.39 -36.42 88.15
CA TRP A 244 -50.40 -37.46 87.82
C TRP A 244 -50.88 -38.63 86.94
N GLU A 245 -52.18 -38.89 86.82
CA GLU A 245 -52.69 -39.92 85.89
C GLU A 245 -53.11 -39.29 84.55
N GLU A 246 -53.64 -38.06 84.55
CA GLU A 246 -53.91 -37.32 83.30
C GLU A 246 -52.60 -36.84 82.63
N GLU A 247 -51.55 -36.49 83.37
CA GLU A 247 -50.24 -36.05 82.84
C GLU A 247 -49.43 -37.21 82.20
N GLU A 248 -49.62 -38.48 82.61
CA GLU A 248 -49.00 -39.63 81.93
C GLU A 248 -49.84 -40.16 80.74
N GLU A 249 -51.17 -40.05 80.78
CA GLU A 249 -52.02 -40.36 79.61
C GLU A 249 -51.84 -39.29 78.52
N LEU A 250 -51.82 -38.00 78.90
CA LEU A 250 -51.46 -36.90 77.99
C LEU A 250 -50.04 -37.03 77.44
N LYS A 251 -49.03 -37.43 78.21
CA LYS A 251 -47.67 -37.65 77.67
C LYS A 251 -47.57 -38.78 76.65
N MET A 252 -48.45 -39.78 76.73
CA MET A 252 -48.48 -40.82 75.69
C MET A 252 -49.27 -40.37 74.47
N GLU A 253 -50.38 -39.64 74.62
CA GLU A 253 -51.04 -39.00 73.47
C GLU A 253 -50.16 -37.91 72.83
N GLU A 254 -49.36 -37.19 73.62
CA GLU A 254 -48.36 -36.20 73.19
C GLU A 254 -47.17 -36.89 72.51
N GLN A 255 -46.66 -38.02 73.00
CA GLN A 255 -45.67 -38.81 72.27
C GLN A 255 -46.21 -39.44 70.98
N GLU A 256 -47.43 -39.98 70.96
CA GLU A 256 -48.02 -40.52 69.71
C GLU A 256 -48.31 -39.38 68.72
N GLN A 257 -48.64 -38.17 69.18
CA GLN A 257 -48.74 -36.97 68.33
C GLN A 257 -47.37 -36.44 67.88
N GLU A 258 -46.34 -36.42 68.73
CA GLU A 258 -44.96 -36.07 68.34
C GLU A 258 -44.40 -37.07 67.32
N GLU A 259 -44.72 -38.37 67.44
CA GLU A 259 -44.32 -39.40 66.47
C GLU A 259 -45.12 -39.31 65.16
N GLU A 260 -46.44 -39.03 65.18
CA GLU A 260 -47.23 -38.76 63.95
C GLU A 260 -46.85 -37.41 63.29
N GLU A 261 -46.49 -36.38 64.06
CA GLU A 261 -46.01 -35.09 63.56
C GLU A 261 -44.60 -35.22 62.96
N GLN A 262 -43.70 -36.02 63.57
CA GLN A 262 -42.39 -36.36 62.97
C GLN A 262 -42.51 -37.23 61.71
N GLU A 263 -43.38 -38.26 61.67
CA GLU A 263 -43.61 -39.01 60.42
C GLU A 263 -44.21 -38.11 59.32
N TRP A 264 -45.01 -37.09 59.67
CA TRP A 264 -45.52 -36.13 58.70
C TRP A 264 -44.47 -35.09 58.26
N GLU A 265 -43.64 -34.57 59.18
CA GLU A 265 -42.51 -33.70 58.85
C GLU A 265 -41.50 -34.42 57.93
N GLU A 266 -41.15 -35.69 58.21
CA GLU A 266 -40.31 -36.50 57.30
C GLU A 266 -41.01 -36.74 55.94
N GLU A 267 -42.34 -36.96 55.90
CA GLU A 267 -43.07 -37.13 54.63
C GLU A 267 -43.18 -35.82 53.82
N GLU A 268 -43.20 -34.64 54.44
CA GLU A 268 -43.19 -33.35 53.72
C GLU A 268 -41.76 -32.90 53.38
N GLU A 269 -40.74 -33.19 54.20
CA GLU A 269 -39.33 -32.97 53.86
C GLU A 269 -38.94 -33.78 52.61
N LEU A 270 -39.33 -35.06 52.55
CA LEU A 270 -39.13 -35.89 51.36
C LEU A 270 -39.89 -35.39 50.11
N LYS A 271 -41.06 -34.74 50.27
CA LYS A 271 -41.76 -34.09 49.15
C LYS A 271 -41.06 -32.83 48.68
N MET A 272 -40.45 -32.07 49.60
CA MET A 272 -39.63 -30.91 49.24
C MET A 272 -38.33 -31.36 48.56
N GLU A 273 -37.66 -32.41 49.02
CA GLU A 273 -36.50 -32.99 48.32
C GLU A 273 -36.88 -33.55 46.92
N GLU A 274 -38.05 -34.20 46.77
CA GLU A 274 -38.54 -34.69 45.47
C GLU A 274 -38.91 -33.54 44.53
N GLN A 275 -39.53 -32.46 45.04
CA GLN A 275 -39.81 -31.26 44.25
C GLN A 275 -38.54 -30.47 43.89
N GLU A 276 -37.57 -30.33 44.80
CA GLU A 276 -36.27 -29.68 44.54
C GLU A 276 -35.48 -30.44 43.47
N GLN A 277 -35.57 -31.78 43.45
CA GLN A 277 -35.02 -32.61 42.35
C GLN A 277 -35.80 -32.47 41.04
N GLU A 278 -37.14 -32.40 41.05
CA GLU A 278 -37.91 -32.09 39.83
C GLU A 278 -37.61 -30.67 39.30
N GLU A 279 -37.34 -29.70 40.16
CA GLU A 279 -36.95 -28.33 39.79
C GLU A 279 -35.49 -28.28 39.27
N GLU A 280 -34.52 -28.97 39.91
CA GLU A 280 -33.15 -29.13 39.38
C GLU A 280 -33.11 -29.86 38.01
N GLU A 281 -33.93 -30.90 37.80
CA GLU A 281 -33.99 -31.61 36.51
C GLU A 281 -34.60 -30.72 35.41
N GLN A 282 -35.59 -29.86 35.75
CA GLN A 282 -36.15 -28.87 34.83
C GLN A 282 -35.17 -27.73 34.51
N GLU A 283 -34.47 -27.15 35.52
CA GLU A 283 -33.44 -26.13 35.25
C GLU A 283 -32.30 -26.70 34.38
N TRP A 284 -31.94 -27.98 34.55
CA TRP A 284 -30.95 -28.63 33.69
C TRP A 284 -31.45 -28.91 32.27
N GLU A 285 -32.71 -29.33 32.08
CA GLU A 285 -33.30 -29.48 30.73
C GLU A 285 -33.38 -28.10 30.02
N GLU A 286 -33.76 -27.02 30.71
CA GLU A 286 -33.73 -25.65 30.15
C GLU A 286 -32.29 -25.19 29.85
N GLU A 287 -31.29 -25.49 30.69
CA GLU A 287 -29.89 -25.13 30.45
C GLU A 287 -29.28 -25.90 29.26
N GLU A 288 -29.70 -27.13 28.97
CA GLU A 288 -29.27 -27.87 27.78
C GLU A 288 -30.05 -27.46 26.51
N GLU A 289 -31.33 -27.10 26.61
CA GLU A 289 -32.09 -26.53 25.48
C GLU A 289 -31.49 -25.19 25.04
N LEU A 290 -31.16 -24.30 25.99
CA LEU A 290 -30.47 -23.04 25.70
C LEU A 290 -29.08 -23.23 25.08
N LYS A 291 -28.31 -24.26 25.49
CA LYS A 291 -27.02 -24.58 24.84
C LYS A 291 -27.20 -25.07 23.41
N MET A 292 -28.28 -25.79 23.11
CA MET A 292 -28.59 -26.20 21.73
C MET A 292 -29.03 -24.99 20.89
N GLU A 293 -29.86 -24.09 21.42
CA GLU A 293 -30.20 -22.83 20.72
C GLU A 293 -28.96 -21.92 20.53
N GLU A 294 -28.03 -21.85 21.49
CA GLU A 294 -26.77 -21.10 21.38
C GLU A 294 -25.86 -21.74 20.32
N GLN A 295 -25.72 -23.07 20.30
CA GLN A 295 -24.93 -23.77 19.27
C GLN A 295 -25.57 -23.67 17.87
N GLU A 296 -26.90 -23.75 17.73
CA GLU A 296 -27.57 -23.53 16.44
C GLU A 296 -27.38 -22.08 15.95
N GLN A 297 -27.32 -21.09 16.84
CA GLN A 297 -26.97 -19.70 16.50
C GLN A 297 -25.48 -19.53 16.14
N GLU A 298 -24.54 -20.18 16.83
CA GLU A 298 -23.13 -20.18 16.44
C GLU A 298 -22.91 -20.88 15.07
N GLU A 299 -23.64 -21.97 14.78
CA GLU A 299 -23.60 -22.65 13.48
C GLU A 299 -24.24 -21.82 12.36
N GLU A 300 -25.36 -21.12 12.60
CA GLU A 300 -25.93 -20.16 11.63
C GLU A 300 -25.00 -18.96 11.40
N GLU A 301 -24.46 -18.33 12.45
CA GLU A 301 -23.55 -17.17 12.31
C GLU A 301 -22.27 -17.57 11.56
N GLN A 302 -21.74 -18.78 11.79
CA GLN A 302 -20.62 -19.31 11.00
C GLN A 302 -20.99 -19.60 9.54
N GLU A 303 -22.20 -20.12 9.23
CA GLU A 303 -22.63 -20.32 7.84
C GLU A 303 -22.74 -18.96 7.09
N TRP A 304 -23.21 -17.89 7.76
CA TRP A 304 -23.20 -16.53 7.21
C TRP A 304 -21.79 -15.91 7.05
N GLU A 305 -20.85 -16.19 7.96
CA GLU A 305 -19.45 -15.75 7.81
C GLU A 305 -18.74 -16.48 6.66
N ASP A 306 -18.92 -17.80 6.54
CA ASP A 306 -18.36 -18.63 5.46
C ASP A 306 -18.96 -18.23 4.08
N GLU A 307 -20.28 -18.02 3.97
CA GLU A 307 -20.90 -17.49 2.74
C GLU A 307 -20.37 -16.08 2.40
N GLY A 308 -20.21 -15.21 3.40
CA GLY A 308 -19.70 -13.84 3.23
C GLY A 308 -18.19 -13.74 2.95
N GLU A 309 -17.40 -14.79 3.21
CA GLU A 309 -16.02 -14.93 2.72
C GLU A 309 -16.01 -15.46 1.28
N LEU A 310 -16.87 -16.43 0.94
CA LEU A 310 -17.00 -16.96 -0.43
C LEU A 310 -17.49 -15.90 -1.43
N GLU A 311 -18.51 -15.10 -1.10
CA GLU A 311 -18.96 -13.99 -1.97
C GLU A 311 -17.83 -12.96 -2.20
N ARG A 312 -16.91 -12.80 -1.24
CA ARG A 312 -15.75 -11.90 -1.37
C ARG A 312 -14.66 -12.52 -2.25
N GLU A 313 -14.35 -13.80 -2.08
CA GLU A 313 -13.40 -14.51 -2.97
C GLU A 313 -13.93 -14.50 -4.42
N GLU A 314 -15.22 -14.78 -4.65
CA GLU A 314 -15.82 -14.72 -6.00
C GLU A 314 -15.82 -13.30 -6.59
N ALA A 315 -16.00 -12.25 -5.78
CA ALA A 315 -15.90 -10.86 -6.22
C ALA A 315 -14.46 -10.43 -6.54
N GLU A 316 -13.48 -10.87 -5.73
CA GLU A 316 -12.05 -10.63 -6.00
C GLU A 316 -11.57 -11.38 -7.26
N GLU A 317 -12.03 -12.61 -7.51
CA GLU A 317 -11.73 -13.33 -8.77
C GLU A 317 -12.36 -12.62 -9.99
N GLN A 318 -13.61 -12.17 -9.90
CA GLN A 318 -14.29 -11.43 -10.98
C GLN A 318 -13.59 -10.11 -11.33
N GLU A 319 -13.14 -9.36 -10.33
CA GLU A 319 -12.44 -8.08 -10.54
C GLU A 319 -11.04 -8.29 -11.13
N VAL A 320 -10.34 -9.37 -10.74
CA VAL A 320 -9.09 -9.79 -11.38
C VAL A 320 -9.31 -10.19 -12.84
N GLU A 321 -10.40 -10.92 -13.16
CA GLU A 321 -10.72 -11.24 -14.55
C GLU A 321 -11.03 -9.98 -15.37
N ARG A 322 -11.85 -9.05 -14.85
CA ARG A 322 -12.16 -7.76 -15.49
C ARG A 322 -10.87 -7.02 -15.87
N GLN A 323 -9.96 -6.86 -14.90
CA GLN A 323 -8.68 -6.18 -15.13
C GLN A 323 -7.78 -6.90 -16.15
N GLU A 324 -7.76 -8.25 -16.19
CA GLU A 324 -7.02 -8.97 -17.23
C GLU A 324 -7.65 -8.81 -18.63
N GLN A 325 -8.98 -8.74 -18.71
CA GLN A 325 -9.71 -8.45 -19.95
C GLN A 325 -9.44 -7.01 -20.44
N GLU A 326 -9.50 -6.00 -19.57
CA GLU A 326 -9.18 -4.60 -19.87
C GLU A 326 -7.73 -4.42 -20.32
N GLU A 327 -6.75 -5.03 -19.62
CA GLU A 327 -5.36 -5.02 -20.06
C GLU A 327 -5.19 -5.69 -21.44
N GLN A 328 -5.99 -6.71 -21.75
CA GLN A 328 -5.96 -7.40 -23.04
C GLN A 328 -6.66 -6.61 -24.16
N ARG A 329 -7.76 -5.89 -23.87
CA ARG A 329 -8.42 -4.91 -24.76
C ARG A 329 -7.44 -3.79 -25.10
N SER A 330 -6.91 -3.12 -24.07
CA SER A 330 -5.90 -2.05 -24.16
C SER A 330 -4.66 -2.46 -24.94
N PHE A 331 -4.09 -3.63 -24.65
CA PHE A 331 -2.93 -4.15 -25.36
C PHE A 331 -3.22 -4.40 -26.85
N SER A 332 -4.40 -4.94 -27.18
CA SER A 332 -4.81 -5.21 -28.55
C SER A 332 -4.99 -3.91 -29.35
N GLN A 333 -5.65 -2.91 -28.74
CA GLN A 333 -5.82 -1.57 -29.29
C GLN A 333 -4.44 -0.91 -29.56
N PHE A 334 -3.54 -0.93 -28.56
CA PHE A 334 -2.17 -0.44 -28.67
C PHE A 334 -1.34 -1.12 -29.76
N LEU A 335 -1.38 -2.46 -29.87
CA LEU A 335 -0.71 -3.20 -30.94
C LEU A 335 -1.23 -2.79 -32.33
N SER A 336 -2.54 -2.56 -32.47
CA SER A 336 -3.15 -2.13 -33.74
C SER A 336 -2.57 -0.79 -34.21
N GLN A 337 -2.36 0.17 -33.31
CA GLN A 337 -1.76 1.47 -33.64
C GLN A 337 -0.27 1.33 -33.91
N MET A 338 0.46 0.55 -33.10
CA MET A 338 1.90 0.26 -33.31
C MET A 338 2.20 -0.31 -34.70
N LEU A 339 1.35 -1.17 -35.25
CA LEU A 339 1.50 -1.72 -36.61
C LEU A 339 1.34 -0.66 -37.72
N ARG A 340 0.65 0.45 -37.44
CA ARG A 340 0.50 1.60 -38.36
C ARG A 340 1.74 2.51 -38.35
N LEU A 341 2.51 2.53 -37.27
CA LEU A 341 3.70 3.38 -37.08
C LEU A 341 4.95 2.86 -37.82
N ARG A 342 4.85 2.66 -39.15
CA ARG A 342 5.89 2.03 -40.02
C ARG A 342 7.24 2.74 -40.07
N HIS A 343 7.37 3.91 -39.45
CA HIS A 343 8.57 4.75 -39.42
C HIS A 343 8.96 5.15 -38.00
N LEU A 344 8.47 4.45 -36.97
CA LEU A 344 8.80 4.70 -35.57
C LEU A 344 10.32 4.64 -35.36
N ARG A 345 10.85 5.67 -34.70
CA ARG A 345 12.27 5.81 -34.35
C ARG A 345 12.49 6.08 -32.88
N ASP A 346 11.60 6.85 -32.27
CA ASP A 346 11.69 7.20 -30.87
C ASP A 346 10.45 6.62 -30.17
N LEU A 347 10.68 5.69 -29.24
CA LEU A 347 9.64 5.11 -28.39
C LEU A 347 9.91 5.56 -26.94
N ASN A 348 8.91 6.19 -26.34
CA ASN A 348 8.87 6.53 -24.91
C ASN A 348 7.67 5.80 -24.32
N MET A 349 7.83 5.14 -23.17
CA MET A 349 6.73 4.47 -22.48
C MET A 349 6.89 4.64 -20.97
N GLU A 350 5.85 5.15 -20.33
CA GLU A 350 5.78 5.41 -18.89
C GLU A 350 4.73 4.46 -18.29
N SER A 351 5.14 3.59 -17.37
CA SER A 351 4.25 2.67 -16.64
C SER A 351 3.29 1.74 -17.44
N PRO A 352 3.50 1.30 -18.71
CA PRO A 352 2.57 0.36 -19.40
C PRO A 352 2.44 -1.01 -18.71
N SER A 353 1.45 -1.12 -17.83
CA SER A 353 1.03 -2.32 -17.08
C SER A 353 0.80 -3.52 -18.00
N PHE A 354 0.02 -3.28 -19.06
CA PHE A 354 -0.45 -4.25 -20.03
C PHE A 354 0.66 -4.99 -20.81
N LEU A 355 1.91 -4.51 -20.79
CA LEU A 355 3.05 -5.16 -21.45
C LEU A 355 3.66 -6.34 -20.66
N ARG A 356 3.21 -6.62 -19.44
CA ARG A 356 3.61 -7.78 -18.63
C ARG A 356 3.50 -9.08 -19.42
N GLY A 357 4.62 -9.76 -19.68
CA GLY A 357 4.67 -11.02 -20.45
C GLY A 357 4.35 -10.89 -21.94
N ARG A 358 4.00 -9.68 -22.43
CA ARG A 358 3.52 -9.40 -23.79
C ARG A 358 4.47 -8.45 -24.56
N LEU A 359 5.55 -7.97 -23.94
CA LEU A 359 6.49 -6.99 -24.52
C LEU A 359 7.14 -7.47 -25.82
N ASP A 360 7.42 -8.77 -25.93
CA ASP A 360 8.03 -9.34 -27.12
C ASP A 360 7.16 -9.19 -28.38
N GLN A 361 5.83 -9.25 -28.23
CA GLN A 361 4.87 -9.10 -29.32
C GLN A 361 4.90 -7.67 -29.87
N MET A 362 4.88 -6.67 -28.98
CA MET A 362 5.07 -5.25 -29.36
C MET A 362 6.40 -5.05 -30.11
N LEU A 363 7.49 -5.67 -29.64
CA LEU A 363 8.81 -5.56 -30.27
C LEU A 363 8.87 -6.18 -31.68
N ARG A 364 7.95 -7.09 -32.03
CA ARG A 364 7.78 -7.63 -33.39
C ARG A 364 7.07 -6.66 -34.34
N CYS A 365 6.26 -5.72 -33.82
CA CYS A 365 5.58 -4.70 -34.63
C CYS A 365 6.52 -3.62 -35.19
N LEU A 366 7.72 -3.48 -34.60
CA LEU A 366 8.75 -2.54 -35.03
C LEU A 366 9.26 -2.86 -36.45
N GLN A 367 8.83 -2.06 -37.43
CA GLN A 367 9.23 -2.17 -38.85
C GLN A 367 10.55 -1.44 -39.18
N THR A 368 11.03 -0.59 -38.27
CA THR A 368 12.28 0.17 -38.39
C THR A 368 13.13 0.03 -37.12
N PRO A 369 14.47 0.05 -37.23
CA PRO A 369 15.33 0.18 -36.06
C PRO A 369 15.05 1.49 -35.31
N LEU A 370 15.02 1.44 -33.98
CA LEU A 370 14.84 2.62 -33.15
C LEU A 370 16.15 3.41 -33.02
N ASP A 371 16.00 4.73 -32.88
CA ASP A 371 17.03 5.71 -32.57
C ASP A 371 16.98 6.07 -31.07
N LYS A 372 15.79 6.27 -30.48
CA LYS A 372 15.55 6.34 -29.02
C LYS A 372 14.62 5.22 -28.54
N LEU A 373 14.97 4.64 -27.41
CA LEU A 373 14.06 3.92 -26.53
C LEU A 373 14.21 4.49 -25.11
N SER A 374 13.10 4.92 -24.51
CA SER A 374 13.00 5.13 -23.07
C SER A 374 11.83 4.33 -22.52
N ILE A 375 12.05 3.65 -21.39
CA ILE A 375 11.02 2.93 -20.65
C ILE A 375 11.19 3.23 -19.17
N THR A 376 10.17 3.85 -18.56
CA THR A 376 10.19 4.30 -17.16
C THR A 376 9.13 3.58 -16.34
N HIS A 377 9.40 3.39 -15.04
CA HIS A 377 8.48 2.90 -14.00
C HIS A 377 7.85 1.50 -14.21
N CYS A 378 8.25 0.75 -15.23
CA CYS A 378 7.70 -0.57 -15.58
C CYS A 378 8.13 -1.72 -14.64
N GLN A 379 7.65 -1.70 -13.39
CA GLN A 379 7.99 -2.70 -12.38
C GLN A 379 7.42 -4.11 -12.70
N ARG A 380 6.33 -4.21 -13.47
CA ARG A 380 5.64 -5.48 -13.80
C ARG A 380 6.33 -6.34 -14.89
N LEU A 381 7.43 -5.89 -15.51
CA LEU A 381 8.09 -6.63 -16.59
C LEU A 381 8.79 -7.90 -16.10
N THR A 382 8.63 -9.00 -16.83
CA THR A 382 9.23 -10.30 -16.47
C THR A 382 10.68 -10.42 -16.96
N HIS A 383 11.43 -11.39 -16.42
CA HIS A 383 12.72 -11.80 -16.97
C HIS A 383 12.65 -12.23 -18.45
N SER A 384 11.48 -12.68 -18.94
CA SER A 384 11.28 -12.98 -20.36
C SER A 384 11.24 -11.69 -21.18
N ASP A 385 10.41 -10.73 -20.77
CA ASP A 385 10.27 -9.42 -21.42
C ASP A 385 11.62 -8.70 -21.54
N LEU A 386 12.40 -8.64 -20.46
CA LEU A 386 13.75 -8.08 -20.45
C LEU A 386 14.70 -8.82 -21.41
N THR A 387 14.59 -10.15 -21.49
CA THR A 387 15.40 -10.96 -22.40
C THR A 387 15.05 -10.66 -23.86
N HIS A 388 13.76 -10.58 -24.19
CA HIS A 388 13.29 -10.22 -25.53
C HIS A 388 13.65 -8.78 -25.92
N LEU A 389 13.53 -7.84 -24.97
CA LEU A 389 13.93 -6.44 -25.14
C LEU A 389 15.39 -6.32 -25.53
N PHE A 390 16.32 -6.77 -24.68
CA PHE A 390 17.75 -6.63 -24.95
C PHE A 390 18.24 -7.47 -26.14
N GLN A 391 17.51 -8.52 -26.53
CA GLN A 391 17.85 -9.30 -27.72
C GLN A 391 17.30 -8.70 -29.03
N CYS A 392 16.28 -7.85 -28.98
CA CYS A 392 15.54 -7.35 -30.15
C CYS A 392 16.45 -6.79 -31.27
N PRO A 393 16.31 -7.25 -32.54
CA PRO A 393 17.10 -6.75 -33.67
C PRO A 393 16.91 -5.26 -33.98
N ASN A 394 15.72 -4.71 -33.72
CA ASN A 394 15.42 -3.30 -34.00
C ASN A 394 16.09 -2.32 -33.02
N LEU A 395 16.56 -2.78 -31.86
CA LEU A 395 17.31 -1.93 -30.92
C LEU A 395 18.80 -1.83 -31.23
N ARG A 396 19.30 -2.58 -32.23
CA ARG A 396 20.74 -2.70 -32.54
C ARG A 396 21.37 -1.46 -33.22
N GLN A 397 20.66 -0.34 -33.25
CA GLN A 397 21.11 0.96 -33.80
C GLN A 397 20.78 2.14 -32.88
N LEU A 398 20.31 1.88 -31.64
CA LEU A 398 19.95 2.93 -30.69
C LEU A 398 21.09 3.93 -30.47
N LYS A 399 20.68 5.20 -30.35
CA LYS A 399 21.49 6.33 -29.87
C LYS A 399 21.16 6.61 -28.41
N ILE A 400 19.90 6.50 -28.02
CA ILE A 400 19.42 6.72 -26.65
C ILE A 400 18.78 5.42 -26.18
N LEU A 401 19.36 4.82 -25.13
CA LEU A 401 18.72 3.76 -24.35
C LEU A 401 18.55 4.28 -22.93
N ASP A 402 17.31 4.43 -22.49
CA ASP A 402 16.99 4.98 -21.18
C ASP A 402 16.02 4.03 -20.48
N ILE A 403 16.40 3.62 -19.27
CA ILE A 403 15.64 2.68 -18.45
C ILE A 403 15.65 3.22 -17.02
N PHE A 404 14.46 3.52 -16.51
CA PHE A 404 14.26 4.03 -15.16
C PHE A 404 13.33 3.10 -14.36
N GLY A 405 13.77 2.65 -13.19
CA GLY A 405 12.91 1.93 -12.23
C GLY A 405 12.49 0.52 -12.64
N ILE A 406 13.09 -0.06 -13.69
CA ILE A 406 12.84 -1.44 -14.11
C ILE A 406 13.80 -2.37 -13.37
N SER A 407 13.27 -3.35 -12.64
CA SER A 407 14.09 -4.24 -11.83
C SER A 407 14.97 -5.16 -12.70
N LEU A 408 16.28 -4.89 -12.69
CA LEU A 408 17.31 -5.80 -13.20
C LEU A 408 17.92 -6.64 -12.06
N ALA A 409 17.40 -6.58 -10.84
CA ALA A 409 17.93 -7.29 -9.69
C ALA A 409 17.90 -8.81 -9.92
N GLY A 410 19.07 -9.47 -9.92
CA GLY A 410 19.18 -10.91 -10.20
C GLY A 410 18.99 -11.31 -11.68
N PHE A 411 18.68 -10.38 -12.57
CA PHE A 411 18.64 -10.62 -14.02
C PHE A 411 20.04 -10.95 -14.58
N SER A 412 20.11 -11.74 -15.65
CA SER A 412 21.39 -12.04 -16.30
C SER A 412 21.95 -10.78 -16.98
N PRO A 413 23.22 -10.39 -16.77
CA PRO A 413 23.78 -9.22 -17.44
C PRO A 413 24.06 -9.45 -18.93
N GLU A 414 24.13 -10.70 -19.39
CA GLU A 414 24.57 -11.03 -20.77
C GLU A 414 23.64 -10.50 -21.89
N PRO A 415 22.29 -10.50 -21.79
CA PRO A 415 21.43 -9.85 -22.79
C PRO A 415 21.68 -8.34 -22.90
N LEU A 416 21.70 -7.61 -21.78
CA LEU A 416 22.01 -6.17 -21.76
C LEU A 416 23.41 -5.89 -22.30
N ARG A 417 24.40 -6.66 -21.86
CA ARG A 417 25.78 -6.61 -22.39
C ARG A 417 25.80 -6.83 -23.91
N ALA A 418 25.06 -7.81 -24.42
CA ALA A 418 24.98 -8.11 -25.84
C ALA A 418 24.25 -7.02 -26.65
N LEU A 419 23.30 -6.29 -26.05
CA LEU A 419 22.76 -5.07 -26.65
C LEU A 419 23.85 -3.99 -26.71
N LEU A 420 24.48 -3.66 -25.58
CA LEU A 420 25.54 -2.65 -25.47
C LEU A 420 26.71 -2.91 -26.43
N GLU A 421 27.18 -4.15 -26.58
CA GLU A 421 28.22 -4.52 -27.54
C GLU A 421 27.82 -4.29 -29.01
N ALA A 422 26.51 -4.27 -29.31
CA ALA A 422 25.98 -4.03 -30.65
C ALA A 422 25.64 -2.55 -30.91
N VAL A 423 25.16 -1.80 -29.90
CA VAL A 423 24.89 -0.35 -30.00
C VAL A 423 26.11 0.52 -29.71
N ALA A 424 27.22 -0.04 -29.23
CA ALA A 424 28.50 0.66 -29.03
C ALA A 424 28.93 1.64 -30.15
N PRO A 425 28.73 1.38 -31.46
CA PRO A 425 29.07 2.35 -32.51
C PRO A 425 28.04 3.48 -32.70
N THR A 426 26.85 3.44 -32.08
CA THR A 426 25.75 4.43 -32.24
C THR A 426 25.31 5.10 -30.94
N LEU A 427 25.47 4.44 -29.79
CA LEU A 427 24.98 4.87 -28.49
C LEU A 427 25.66 6.18 -28.04
N GLN A 428 24.81 7.16 -27.74
CA GLN A 428 25.12 8.53 -27.31
C GLN A 428 24.66 8.73 -25.86
N ASP A 429 23.47 8.25 -25.50
CA ASP A 429 22.94 8.42 -24.15
C ASP A 429 22.52 7.07 -23.56
N LEU A 430 22.92 6.79 -22.32
CA LEU A 430 22.58 5.56 -21.59
C LEU A 430 22.06 5.88 -20.18
N GLY A 431 20.79 5.58 -19.94
CA GLY A 431 20.15 5.58 -18.63
C GLY A 431 19.89 4.16 -18.14
N LEU A 432 20.30 3.88 -16.90
CA LEU A 432 20.07 2.65 -16.14
C LEU A 432 19.75 3.00 -14.67
N ASP A 433 18.98 4.07 -14.46
CA ASP A 433 18.66 4.64 -13.15
C ASP A 433 17.63 3.77 -12.39
N ASN A 434 17.78 3.67 -11.07
CA ASN A 434 16.86 2.93 -10.19
C ASN A 434 16.60 1.46 -10.63
N CYS A 435 17.55 0.84 -11.34
CA CYS A 435 17.38 -0.50 -11.94
C CYS A 435 17.65 -1.66 -10.97
N GLY A 436 17.88 -1.41 -9.68
CA GLY A 436 18.18 -2.45 -8.68
C GLY A 436 19.44 -3.27 -8.96
N MET A 437 20.36 -2.78 -9.81
CA MET A 437 21.54 -3.53 -10.24
C MET A 437 22.52 -3.78 -9.08
N ALA A 438 23.13 -4.96 -9.06
CA ALA A 438 24.22 -5.31 -8.17
C ALA A 438 25.60 -5.07 -8.82
N ASP A 439 26.62 -4.82 -7.98
CA ASP A 439 28.03 -4.63 -8.36
C ASP A 439 28.50 -5.59 -9.48
N SER A 440 28.24 -6.89 -9.32
CA SER A 440 28.67 -7.94 -10.26
C SER A 440 28.00 -7.89 -11.63
N GLN A 441 26.76 -7.38 -11.72
CA GLN A 441 26.05 -7.19 -12.98
C GLN A 441 26.62 -5.99 -13.75
N VAL A 442 26.99 -4.93 -13.03
CA VAL A 442 27.64 -3.75 -13.62
C VAL A 442 29.06 -4.09 -14.11
N GLU A 443 29.85 -4.81 -13.32
CA GLU A 443 31.17 -5.30 -13.73
C GLU A 443 31.12 -6.16 -15.01
N ALA A 444 30.03 -6.91 -15.22
CA ALA A 444 29.82 -7.68 -16.44
C ALA A 444 29.55 -6.81 -17.69
N ILE A 445 28.89 -5.64 -17.56
CA ILE A 445 28.61 -4.75 -18.70
C ILE A 445 29.74 -3.74 -18.99
N MET A 446 30.64 -3.45 -18.03
CA MET A 446 31.77 -2.53 -18.22
C MET A 446 32.59 -2.75 -19.52
N PRO A 447 32.93 -3.99 -19.94
CA PRO A 447 33.70 -4.21 -21.18
C PRO A 447 32.95 -3.84 -22.47
N ALA A 448 31.60 -3.82 -22.42
CA ALA A 448 30.76 -3.32 -23.49
C ALA A 448 30.69 -1.79 -23.45
N LEU A 449 30.43 -1.22 -22.27
CA LEU A 449 30.37 0.23 -22.03
C LEU A 449 31.64 0.95 -22.48
N SER A 450 32.83 0.41 -22.18
CA SER A 450 34.13 0.96 -22.62
C SER A 450 34.34 1.04 -24.14
N ARG A 451 33.44 0.45 -24.95
CA ARG A 451 33.46 0.49 -26.42
C ARG A 451 32.45 1.49 -27.00
N CYS A 452 31.59 2.10 -26.18
CA CYS A 452 30.56 3.05 -26.59
C CYS A 452 31.15 4.44 -26.87
N HIS A 453 32.06 4.55 -27.85
CA HIS A 453 32.87 5.76 -28.07
C HIS A 453 32.08 7.01 -28.50
N GLN A 454 30.78 6.90 -28.82
CA GLN A 454 29.90 8.06 -29.04
C GLN A 454 29.19 8.55 -27.78
N LEU A 455 29.28 7.83 -26.65
CA LEU A 455 28.55 8.13 -25.42
C LEU A 455 28.87 9.54 -24.89
N SER A 456 27.86 10.39 -24.85
CA SER A 456 27.80 11.77 -24.35
C SER A 456 27.23 11.86 -22.94
N PHE A 457 26.20 11.07 -22.62
CA PHE A 457 25.53 11.07 -21.32
C PHE A 457 25.43 9.65 -20.77
N PHE A 458 25.80 9.47 -19.50
CA PHE A 458 25.67 8.19 -18.79
C PHE A 458 25.08 8.41 -17.41
N THR A 459 24.00 7.70 -17.07
CA THR A 459 23.36 7.74 -15.75
C THR A 459 22.99 6.35 -15.26
N ILE A 460 23.29 6.08 -14.00
CA ILE A 460 23.11 4.79 -13.32
C ILE A 460 22.89 4.98 -11.80
N SER A 461 22.40 6.16 -11.40
CA SER A 461 22.10 6.53 -10.02
C SER A 461 20.92 5.75 -9.42
N ILE A 462 20.66 5.96 -8.12
CA ILE A 462 19.63 5.27 -7.31
C ILE A 462 19.89 3.74 -7.15
N ASN A 463 20.78 3.14 -7.94
CA ASN A 463 21.31 1.78 -7.73
C ASN A 463 22.21 1.68 -6.48
N ASN A 464 22.37 0.45 -5.97
CA ASN A 464 23.03 0.14 -4.71
C ASN A 464 24.46 -0.39 -4.93
N PHE A 465 25.42 0.51 -5.23
CA PHE A 465 26.81 0.12 -5.54
C PHE A 465 27.80 0.41 -4.42
N SER A 466 28.86 -0.40 -4.33
CA SER A 466 30.04 -0.11 -3.51
C SER A 466 30.97 0.93 -4.15
N VAL A 467 31.81 1.60 -3.35
CA VAL A 467 32.88 2.51 -3.82
C VAL A 467 33.77 1.79 -4.84
N ALA A 468 34.09 0.52 -4.59
CA ALA A 468 34.92 -0.30 -5.48
C ALA A 468 34.29 -0.52 -6.88
N THR A 469 32.97 -0.50 -7.00
CA THR A 469 32.28 -0.52 -8.31
C THR A 469 32.33 0.83 -9.00
N LEU A 470 32.18 1.93 -8.26
CA LEU A 470 32.31 3.29 -8.82
C LEU A 470 33.73 3.56 -9.33
N GLU A 471 34.76 3.14 -8.59
CA GLU A 471 36.15 3.17 -9.06
C GLU A 471 36.33 2.46 -10.40
N LYS A 472 35.77 1.24 -10.53
CA LYS A 472 35.86 0.46 -11.76
C LYS A 472 35.10 1.13 -12.90
N LEU A 473 33.88 1.63 -12.65
CA LEU A 473 33.09 2.41 -13.62
C LEU A 473 33.91 3.60 -14.16
N LEU A 474 34.39 4.49 -13.28
CA LEU A 474 35.18 5.66 -13.66
C LEU A 474 36.42 5.29 -14.47
N ARG A 475 37.16 4.24 -14.07
CA ARG A 475 38.33 3.75 -14.82
C ARG A 475 37.95 3.16 -16.19
N HIS A 476 36.77 2.55 -16.31
CA HIS A 476 36.26 1.99 -17.57
C HIS A 476 35.66 3.03 -18.54
N THR A 477 35.12 4.16 -18.05
CA THR A 477 34.60 5.25 -18.90
C THR A 477 35.70 6.22 -19.39
N THR A 478 36.96 6.06 -18.98
CA THR A 478 38.11 6.90 -19.40
C THR A 478 38.36 6.94 -20.92
N GLY A 479 38.06 5.85 -21.61
CA GLY A 479 38.20 5.74 -23.07
C GLY A 479 37.05 6.41 -23.86
N LEU A 480 36.09 7.02 -23.17
CA LEU A 480 34.88 7.60 -23.78
C LEU A 480 35.05 9.11 -23.93
N HIS A 481 35.78 9.51 -24.96
CA HIS A 481 36.18 10.91 -25.19
C HIS A 481 35.03 11.86 -25.57
N SER A 482 33.84 11.34 -25.84
CA SER A 482 32.61 12.11 -26.07
C SER A 482 31.84 12.44 -24.79
N LEU A 483 32.20 11.82 -23.65
CA LEU A 483 31.39 11.78 -22.43
C LEU A 483 31.43 13.12 -21.70
N GLN A 484 30.26 13.76 -21.57
CA GLN A 484 30.09 15.12 -21.03
C GLN A 484 29.52 15.10 -19.61
N LEU A 485 28.59 14.17 -19.34
CA LEU A 485 27.96 13.97 -18.04
C LEU A 485 28.04 12.48 -17.63
N GLU A 486 28.47 12.24 -16.39
CA GLU A 486 28.28 10.98 -15.69
C GLU A 486 27.50 11.22 -14.40
N LEU A 487 26.42 10.47 -14.18
CA LEU A 487 25.59 10.53 -12.98
C LEU A 487 25.55 9.16 -12.29
N TYR A 488 26.24 9.08 -11.16
CA TYR A 488 26.40 7.86 -10.36
C TYR A 488 25.53 7.94 -9.09
N PRO A 489 25.25 6.82 -8.41
CA PRO A 489 24.70 6.87 -7.07
C PRO A 489 25.79 7.32 -6.10
N VAL A 490 25.39 8.03 -5.03
CA VAL A 490 26.18 8.08 -3.79
C VAL A 490 26.38 6.62 -3.35
N PRO A 491 27.63 6.15 -3.15
CA PRO A 491 27.89 4.74 -2.88
C PRO A 491 27.31 4.28 -1.53
N LEU A 492 27.00 2.98 -1.43
CA LEU A 492 26.39 2.34 -0.26
C LEU A 492 27.14 2.65 1.03
N GLU A 493 28.46 2.72 0.97
CA GLU A 493 29.30 3.04 2.11
C GLU A 493 28.92 4.39 2.74
N CYS A 494 28.55 5.41 1.96
CA CYS A 494 28.22 6.74 2.47
C CYS A 494 26.96 6.80 3.33
N TYR A 495 26.11 5.76 3.33
CA TYR A 495 24.88 5.77 4.12
C TYR A 495 25.12 5.29 5.56
N ARG A 496 24.38 5.90 6.49
CA ARG A 496 24.25 5.47 7.88
C ARG A 496 23.14 4.41 7.99
N THR A 497 23.06 3.71 9.11
CA THR A 497 22.07 2.62 9.34
C THR A 497 20.61 3.05 9.28
N ARG A 498 20.33 4.36 9.32
CA ARG A 498 18.98 4.96 9.15
C ARG A 498 18.71 5.47 7.73
N GLY A 499 19.55 5.15 6.74
CA GLY A 499 19.38 5.62 5.36
C GLY A 499 19.76 7.10 5.11
N THR A 500 20.19 7.83 6.15
CA THR A 500 20.74 9.18 6.03
C THR A 500 22.15 9.15 5.45
N VAL A 501 22.49 10.16 4.65
CA VAL A 501 23.82 10.32 4.02
C VAL A 501 24.81 10.87 5.05
N ASP A 502 26.05 10.40 4.99
CA ASP A 502 27.14 10.83 5.85
C ASP A 502 28.09 11.77 5.10
N GLN A 503 27.86 13.08 5.21
CA GLN A 503 28.53 14.11 4.41
C GLN A 503 30.08 14.06 4.51
N GLU A 504 30.65 13.76 5.68
CA GLU A 504 32.10 13.58 5.82
C GLU A 504 32.64 12.44 4.93
N ARG A 505 31.86 11.36 4.82
CA ARG A 505 32.24 10.16 4.07
C ARG A 505 32.02 10.37 2.58
N VAL A 506 30.99 11.12 2.20
CA VAL A 506 30.84 11.61 0.81
C VAL A 506 32.02 12.50 0.42
N ALA A 507 32.43 13.46 1.26
CA ALA A 507 33.57 14.34 0.98
C ALA A 507 34.90 13.59 0.83
N LEU A 508 35.15 12.59 1.68
CA LEU A 508 36.33 11.70 1.56
C LEU A 508 36.32 10.93 0.23
N ILE A 509 35.18 10.38 -0.15
CA ILE A 509 35.04 9.60 -1.40
C ILE A 509 35.08 10.52 -2.64
N GLN A 510 34.47 11.71 -2.60
CA GLN A 510 34.64 12.74 -3.64
C GLN A 510 36.11 13.06 -3.86
N ALA A 511 36.91 13.20 -2.80
CA ALA A 511 38.35 13.46 -2.91
C ALA A 511 39.13 12.27 -3.52
N GLU A 512 38.77 11.03 -3.17
CA GLU A 512 39.38 9.82 -3.75
C GLU A 512 39.04 9.66 -5.24
N LEU A 513 37.75 9.78 -5.61
CA LEU A 513 37.30 9.74 -7.00
C LEU A 513 37.91 10.89 -7.83
N THR A 514 38.04 12.10 -7.26
CA THR A 514 38.73 13.24 -7.89
C THR A 514 40.22 12.94 -8.11
N GLY A 515 40.87 12.28 -7.15
CA GLY A 515 42.26 11.82 -7.28
C GLY A 515 42.43 10.86 -8.46
N ILE A 516 41.52 9.90 -8.59
CA ILE A 516 41.47 8.95 -9.72
C ILE A 516 41.27 9.69 -11.05
N LEU A 517 40.30 10.61 -11.13
CA LEU A 517 40.00 11.37 -12.35
C LEU A 517 41.19 12.23 -12.83
N ARG A 518 41.96 12.80 -11.91
CA ARG A 518 43.19 13.54 -12.21
C ARG A 518 44.28 12.70 -12.87
N GLU A 519 44.37 11.40 -12.57
CA GLU A 519 45.29 10.48 -13.27
C GLU A 519 44.84 10.19 -14.71
N LEU A 520 43.55 10.36 -15.00
CA LEU A 520 42.88 9.88 -16.21
C LEU A 520 42.62 11.00 -17.23
N GLY A 521 42.61 12.26 -16.79
CA GLY A 521 43.00 13.41 -17.62
C GLY A 521 41.98 13.89 -18.65
N GLN A 522 40.68 13.66 -18.46
CA GLN A 522 39.62 14.17 -19.34
C GLN A 522 38.59 14.99 -18.54
N PRO A 523 38.36 16.28 -18.87
CA PRO A 523 37.39 17.11 -18.17
C PRO A 523 35.96 16.80 -18.63
N ARG A 524 35.10 16.41 -17.69
CA ARG A 524 33.67 16.14 -17.86
C ARG A 524 32.93 16.31 -16.52
N ARG A 525 31.62 16.56 -16.55
CA ARG A 525 30.83 16.76 -15.32
C ARG A 525 30.49 15.41 -14.71
N ILE A 526 30.85 15.20 -13.45
CA ILE A 526 30.59 13.95 -12.73
C ILE A 526 29.83 14.30 -11.45
N LEU A 527 28.71 13.60 -11.24
CA LEU A 527 27.77 13.82 -10.14
C LEU A 527 27.52 12.52 -9.39
N LEU A 528 27.38 12.61 -8.07
CA LEU A 528 26.78 11.55 -7.24
C LEU A 528 25.39 12.04 -6.80
N ALA A 529 24.33 11.27 -7.05
CA ALA A 529 22.98 11.56 -6.55
C ALA A 529 22.58 10.62 -5.41
N THR A 530 21.79 11.14 -4.48
CA THR A 530 21.20 10.33 -3.39
C THR A 530 20.18 9.33 -3.92
N LYS A 531 19.84 8.35 -3.08
CA LYS A 531 18.91 7.26 -3.40
C LYS A 531 17.44 7.67 -3.40
N HIS A 532 17.07 8.77 -2.74
CA HIS A 532 15.67 9.18 -2.57
C HIS A 532 15.27 10.18 -3.65
N PHE A 533 14.20 9.87 -4.40
CA PHE A 533 13.76 10.69 -5.54
C PHE A 533 13.20 12.05 -5.11
N ARG A 534 12.37 12.09 -4.04
CA ARG A 534 11.78 13.32 -3.49
C ARG A 534 12.80 14.29 -2.86
N HIS A 535 13.98 13.79 -2.44
CA HIS A 535 15.05 14.61 -1.82
C HIS A 535 16.40 14.32 -2.49
N ARG A 536 16.49 14.60 -3.80
CA ARG A 536 17.61 14.22 -4.65
C ARG A 536 18.75 15.25 -4.61
N GLU A 537 19.57 15.22 -3.57
CA GLU A 537 20.80 16.01 -3.50
C GLU A 537 21.81 15.56 -4.58
N PHE A 538 22.58 16.51 -5.13
CA PHE A 538 23.61 16.26 -6.15
C PHE A 538 25.00 16.72 -5.70
N TYR A 539 25.89 15.78 -5.44
CA TYR A 539 27.26 16.03 -5.02
C TYR A 539 28.19 16.07 -6.24
N HIS A 540 28.81 17.22 -6.50
CA HIS A 540 29.75 17.42 -7.60
C HIS A 540 31.11 16.74 -7.35
N VAL A 541 31.67 16.06 -8.36
CA VAL A 541 33.06 15.55 -8.34
C VAL A 541 33.89 16.42 -9.30
N GLU A 542 34.56 17.44 -8.77
CA GLU A 542 35.14 18.53 -9.58
C GLU A 542 36.57 18.29 -10.09
N PHE A 543 36.83 18.72 -11.32
CA PHE A 543 38.12 18.60 -11.98
C PHE A 543 39.01 19.83 -11.72
N SER A 544 39.54 19.94 -10.49
CA SER A 544 40.56 20.95 -10.10
C SER A 544 41.98 20.60 -10.55
#